data_AF-A0A372G0X6-F1
#
_entry.id   AF-A0A372G0X6-F1
#
_cell.length_a   1.000
_cell.length_b   1.000
_cell.length_c   1.000
_cell.angle_alpha   90.00
_cell.angle_beta   90.00
_cell.angle_gamma   90.00
#
_symmetry.space_group_name_H-M   'P 1'
#
loop_
_entity.id
_entity.type
_entity.pdbx_description
1 polymer ?
#
loop_
_entity_poly.entity_id
_entity_poly.type
_entity_poly.pdbx_seq_one_letter_code
_entity_poly.pdbx_strand_id
1 'polypeptide(L)'
;MATPQTPYDAVLHAARDVTKLDSALDAEMLGAALLGSVYEVAETDRETAIREFVGGFLAATSRRRAAAATTVRAVFAALVPDATGADRVRPGATAPAWSGQLGKVHLTGAWAYGDVYGDQTSYLATFAYDDATGGPEHALVALVDHNIGITKDVFVGGPAARILDQVRQLCADDELTWFREEDPTRMRDEVSRHLALTDRLGQLPGAGSLATDRALVGARLAVLPTTPSAPDRTDGEPLPEAERSDLVRRFLASPEAARAGLDSIDGGDLASLHFCLGLVLDHAATFPDADPLRWSPTVAGLFLLDWVHRRAVLDMDDAAMLPRVLRAFAGYAARKRGLPESAATATDTAIEEMVPEFVRLYATGERRSPATAAVAQLMADGVDPDDPAALDAWIEANRHRLADDG
;
A
#
# COMPACT_ATOMS: atom_id res chain seq x y z
N MET A 1 -21.49 6.90 36.61
CA MET A 1 -20.28 6.07 36.39
C MET A 1 -19.09 7.02 36.35
N ALA A 2 -18.01 6.72 37.08
CA ALA A 2 -16.83 7.58 37.09
C ALA A 2 -16.08 7.49 35.74
N THR A 3 -15.56 8.61 35.26
CA THR A 3 -14.72 8.69 34.06
C THR A 3 -13.47 7.82 34.23
N PRO A 4 -13.08 6.99 33.24
CA PRO A 4 -11.88 6.16 33.34
C PRO A 4 -10.63 7.03 33.55
N GLN A 5 -9.82 6.67 34.55
CA GLN A 5 -8.65 7.44 34.95
C GLN A 5 -7.38 7.06 34.19
N THR A 6 -7.38 5.89 33.55
CA THR A 6 -6.27 5.38 32.73
C THR A 6 -6.79 4.72 31.46
N PRO A 7 -5.97 4.59 30.39
CA PRO A 7 -6.32 3.81 29.22
C PRO A 7 -6.70 2.35 29.56
N TYR A 8 -6.05 1.75 30.56
CA TYR A 8 -6.35 0.40 31.01
C TYR A 8 -7.73 0.29 31.67
N ASP A 9 -8.15 1.30 32.45
CA ASP A 9 -9.49 1.33 33.02
C ASP A 9 -10.56 1.52 31.93
N ALA A 10 -10.26 2.28 30.88
CA ALA A 10 -11.13 2.41 29.72
C ALA A 10 -11.33 1.06 29.00
N VAL A 11 -10.24 0.31 28.77
CA VAL A 11 -10.29 -1.06 28.21
C VAL A 11 -11.11 -1.99 29.11
N LEU A 12 -10.87 -1.99 30.42
CA LEU A 12 -11.64 -2.83 31.36
C LEU A 12 -13.13 -2.45 31.38
N HIS A 13 -13.45 -1.16 31.26
CA HIS A 13 -14.82 -0.69 31.21
C HIS A 13 -15.52 -1.08 29.90
N ALA A 14 -14.82 -1.01 28.77
CA ALA A 14 -15.34 -1.41 27.46
C ALA A 14 -15.51 -2.94 27.37
N ALA A 15 -14.57 -3.71 27.92
CA ALA A 15 -14.61 -5.18 27.96
C ALA A 15 -15.45 -5.77 29.10
N ARG A 16 -16.24 -4.97 29.83
CA ARG A 16 -17.01 -5.43 31.01
C ARG A 16 -17.95 -6.59 30.74
N ASP A 17 -18.46 -6.68 29.51
CA ASP A 17 -19.42 -7.69 29.06
C ASP A 17 -18.75 -8.80 28.24
N VAL A 18 -17.41 -8.86 28.16
CA VAL A 18 -16.67 -9.86 27.39
C VAL A 18 -17.06 -11.30 27.76
N THR A 19 -17.41 -11.55 29.03
CA THR A 19 -17.81 -12.90 29.48
C THR A 19 -19.18 -13.33 28.98
N LYS A 20 -19.96 -12.43 28.38
CA LYS A 20 -21.30 -12.69 27.83
C LYS A 20 -21.26 -12.98 26.32
N LEU A 21 -20.09 -12.91 25.70
CA LEU A 21 -19.93 -13.25 24.29
C LEU A 21 -20.13 -14.74 24.08
N ASP A 22 -20.63 -15.09 22.89
CA ASP A 22 -21.06 -16.44 22.55
C ASP A 22 -19.89 -17.30 22.04
N SER A 23 -18.85 -16.67 21.48
CA SER A 23 -17.74 -17.37 20.84
C SER A 23 -16.36 -16.74 21.09
N ALA A 24 -15.30 -17.51 20.80
CA ALA A 24 -13.93 -17.03 20.86
C ALA A 24 -13.66 -15.97 19.77
N LEU A 25 -14.25 -16.15 18.59
CA LEU A 25 -14.16 -15.19 17.49
C LEU A 25 -14.71 -13.81 17.90
N ASP A 26 -15.88 -13.75 18.52
CA ASP A 26 -16.47 -12.48 18.97
C ASP A 26 -15.57 -11.79 20.00
N ALA A 27 -14.95 -12.58 20.89
CA ALA A 27 -14.03 -12.07 21.89
C ALA A 27 -12.73 -11.55 21.27
N GLU A 28 -12.20 -12.24 20.26
CA GLU A 28 -11.03 -11.81 19.50
C GLU A 28 -11.31 -10.53 18.69
N MET A 29 -12.48 -10.43 18.04
CA MET A 29 -12.91 -9.21 17.34
C MET A 29 -13.08 -8.03 18.29
N LEU A 30 -13.70 -8.23 19.46
CA LEU A 30 -13.76 -7.21 20.50
C LEU A 30 -12.35 -6.80 20.95
N GLY A 31 -11.47 -7.77 21.18
CA GLY A 31 -10.10 -7.52 21.59
C GLY A 31 -9.32 -6.70 20.57
N ALA A 32 -9.44 -7.05 19.29
CA ALA A 32 -8.80 -6.34 18.19
C ALA A 32 -9.33 -4.91 18.09
N ALA A 33 -10.65 -4.71 18.16
CA ALA A 33 -11.26 -3.38 18.14
C ALA A 33 -10.75 -2.48 19.28
N LEU A 34 -10.55 -3.03 20.49
CA LEU A 34 -9.98 -2.30 21.62
C LEU A 34 -8.51 -1.91 21.41
N LEU A 35 -7.73 -2.79 20.76
CA LEU A 35 -6.34 -2.50 20.39
C LEU A 35 -6.25 -1.54 19.20
N GLY A 36 -7.29 -1.46 18.38
CA GLY A 36 -7.33 -0.55 17.23
C GLY A 36 -7.21 0.92 17.60
N SER A 37 -7.77 1.34 18.75
CA SER A 37 -7.55 2.72 19.22
C SER A 37 -6.09 3.00 19.60
N VAL A 38 -5.36 2.00 20.09
CA VAL A 38 -3.91 2.14 20.37
C VAL A 38 -3.13 2.22 19.06
N TYR A 39 -3.50 1.39 18.09
CA TYR A 39 -2.93 1.40 16.75
C TYR A 39 -3.11 2.76 16.05
N GLU A 40 -4.32 3.32 16.11
CA GLU A 40 -4.67 4.58 15.44
C GLU A 40 -3.95 5.79 16.05
N VAL A 41 -3.79 5.82 17.38
CA VAL A 41 -3.15 6.93 18.10
C VAL A 41 -1.63 6.89 18.01
N ALA A 42 -1.02 5.71 17.81
CA ALA A 42 0.42 5.59 17.67
C ALA A 42 0.89 6.29 16.37
N GLU A 43 1.94 7.13 16.46
CA GLU A 43 2.44 7.92 15.33
C GLU A 43 3.27 7.07 14.37
N THR A 44 4.15 6.21 14.89
CA THR A 44 5.01 5.27 14.14
C THR A 44 5.27 4.01 14.96
N ASP A 45 5.77 2.96 14.31
CA ASP A 45 6.09 1.66 14.95
C ASP A 45 4.92 1.08 15.74
N ARG A 46 3.75 1.05 15.08
CA ARG A 46 2.46 0.72 15.72
C ARG A 46 2.43 -0.70 16.27
N GLU A 47 3.15 -1.63 15.64
CA GLU A 47 3.28 -3.00 16.14
C GLU A 47 3.94 -3.03 17.52
N THR A 48 5.05 -2.30 17.70
CA THR A 48 5.72 -2.16 19.00
C THR A 48 4.81 -1.46 20.01
N ALA A 49 4.12 -0.39 19.61
CA ALA A 49 3.20 0.33 20.49
C ALA A 49 2.07 -0.58 21.04
N ILE A 50 1.48 -1.42 20.19
CA ILE A 50 0.48 -2.42 20.64
C ILE A 50 1.11 -3.41 21.62
N ARG A 51 2.30 -3.94 21.29
CA ARG A 51 3.00 -4.94 22.11
C ARG A 51 3.33 -4.41 23.51
N GLU A 52 3.83 -3.18 23.58
CA GLU A 52 4.12 -2.48 24.84
C GLU A 52 2.84 -2.21 25.63
N PHE A 53 1.79 -1.72 24.96
CA PHE A 53 0.50 -1.49 25.59
C PHE A 53 -0.08 -2.78 26.20
N VAL A 54 -0.07 -3.89 25.46
CA VAL A 54 -0.54 -5.19 25.96
C VAL A 54 0.33 -5.64 27.14
N GLY A 55 1.65 -5.56 27.05
CA GLY A 55 2.55 -5.92 28.15
C GLY A 55 2.28 -5.11 29.43
N GLY A 56 2.12 -3.79 29.28
CA GLY A 56 1.76 -2.89 30.36
C GLY A 56 0.38 -3.19 30.96
N PHE A 57 -0.62 -3.44 30.10
CA PHE A 57 -1.97 -3.83 30.50
C PHE A 57 -1.98 -5.13 31.31
N LEU A 58 -1.29 -6.17 30.83
CA LEU A 58 -1.19 -7.46 31.50
C LEU A 58 -0.54 -7.34 32.89
N ALA A 59 0.51 -6.52 33.01
CA ALA A 59 1.19 -6.27 34.28
C ALA A 59 0.30 -5.49 35.27
N ALA A 60 -0.28 -4.37 34.82
CA ALA A 60 -1.09 -3.47 35.63
C ALA A 60 -2.39 -4.14 36.13
N THR A 61 -2.97 -5.05 35.34
CA THR A 61 -4.23 -5.73 35.66
C THR A 61 -4.03 -7.11 36.32
N SER A 62 -2.79 -7.55 36.53
CA SER A 62 -2.47 -8.87 37.09
C SER A 62 -3.16 -9.21 38.42
N ARG A 63 -3.41 -8.21 39.27
CA ARG A 63 -4.07 -8.36 40.58
C ARG A 63 -5.61 -8.26 40.50
N ARG A 64 -6.17 -7.82 39.37
CA ARG A 64 -7.62 -7.70 39.18
C ARG A 64 -8.20 -9.09 38.94
N ARG A 65 -9.10 -9.53 39.83
CA ARG A 65 -9.70 -10.88 39.79
C ARG A 65 -11.12 -10.92 39.21
N ALA A 66 -11.65 -9.79 38.76
CA ALA A 66 -12.95 -9.75 38.09
C ALA A 66 -12.91 -10.62 36.83
N ALA A 67 -13.97 -11.38 36.56
CA ALA A 67 -14.04 -12.32 35.44
C ALA A 67 -13.75 -11.64 34.10
N ALA A 68 -14.35 -10.47 33.85
CA ALA A 68 -14.07 -9.67 32.67
C ALA A 68 -12.59 -9.29 32.52
N ALA A 69 -11.93 -8.86 33.61
CA ALA A 69 -10.52 -8.51 33.59
C ALA A 69 -9.62 -9.71 33.27
N THR A 70 -9.90 -10.88 33.85
CA THR A 70 -9.14 -12.10 33.54
C THR A 70 -9.38 -12.59 32.11
N THR A 71 -10.60 -12.38 31.59
CA THR A 71 -11.00 -12.82 30.26
C THR A 71 -10.37 -11.94 29.18
N VAL A 72 -10.44 -10.61 29.30
CA VAL A 72 -9.82 -9.71 28.32
C VAL A 72 -8.29 -9.85 28.28
N ARG A 73 -7.64 -10.17 29.42
CA ARG A 73 -6.21 -10.50 29.43
C ARG A 73 -5.89 -11.74 28.59
N ALA A 74 -6.76 -12.77 28.63
CA ALA A 74 -6.59 -13.97 27.81
C ALA A 74 -6.77 -13.65 26.32
N VAL A 75 -7.76 -12.82 25.98
CA VAL A 75 -7.98 -12.33 24.61
C VAL A 75 -6.74 -11.58 24.10
N PHE A 76 -6.22 -10.60 24.85
CA PHE A 76 -5.05 -9.83 24.43
C PHE A 76 -3.79 -10.68 24.32
N ALA A 77 -3.58 -11.63 25.23
CA ALA A 77 -2.46 -12.56 25.15
C ALA A 77 -2.55 -13.50 23.94
N ALA A 78 -3.75 -13.84 23.47
CA ALA A 78 -3.94 -14.63 22.26
C ALA A 78 -3.72 -13.80 20.98
N LEU A 79 -4.17 -12.54 20.97
CA LEU A 79 -3.99 -11.63 19.82
C LEU A 79 -2.54 -11.16 19.67
N VAL A 80 -1.82 -10.98 20.79
CA VAL A 80 -0.44 -10.44 20.82
C VAL A 80 0.44 -11.36 21.69
N PRO A 81 0.74 -12.58 21.20
CA PRO A 81 1.40 -13.63 22.00
C PRO A 81 2.86 -13.31 22.36
N ASP A 82 3.46 -12.36 21.67
CA ASP A 82 4.83 -11.87 21.86
C ASP A 82 4.92 -10.65 22.80
N ALA A 83 3.79 -10.17 23.34
CA ALA A 83 3.79 -9.16 24.39
C ALA A 83 4.34 -9.73 25.71
N THR A 84 5.03 -8.88 26.46
CA THR A 84 5.64 -9.28 27.74
C THR A 84 4.57 -9.80 28.72
N GLY A 85 4.70 -11.06 29.13
CA GLY A 85 3.81 -11.70 30.10
C GLY A 85 2.56 -12.36 29.50
N ALA A 86 2.39 -12.35 28.17
CA ALA A 86 1.32 -13.08 27.49
C ALA A 86 1.38 -14.60 27.77
N ASP A 87 2.59 -15.16 27.73
CA ASP A 87 2.92 -16.56 28.07
C ASP A 87 2.53 -16.98 29.50
N ARG A 88 2.38 -16.01 30.41
CA ARG A 88 2.01 -16.23 31.82
C ARG A 88 0.52 -16.09 32.08
N VAL A 89 -0.26 -15.66 31.10
CA VAL A 89 -1.72 -15.58 31.24
C VAL A 89 -2.29 -16.99 31.35
N ARG A 90 -3.21 -17.18 32.29
CA ARG A 90 -3.90 -18.44 32.55
C ARG A 90 -5.40 -18.18 32.52
N PRO A 91 -6.21 -19.13 32.05
CA PRO A 91 -7.66 -19.03 32.15
C PRO A 91 -8.10 -18.78 33.60
N GLY A 92 -9.08 -17.89 33.77
CA GLY A 92 -9.70 -17.66 35.07
C GLY A 92 -10.55 -18.85 35.51
N ALA A 93 -10.82 -18.98 36.81
CA ALA A 93 -11.66 -20.06 37.34
C ALA A 93 -13.11 -20.02 36.81
N THR A 94 -13.58 -18.84 36.41
CA THR A 94 -14.91 -18.61 35.81
C THR A 94 -14.78 -18.22 34.34
N ALA A 95 -13.77 -18.72 33.64
CA ALA A 95 -13.57 -18.40 32.24
C ALA A 95 -14.72 -18.97 31.39
N PRO A 96 -15.22 -18.23 30.39
CA PRO A 96 -16.20 -18.74 29.44
C PRO A 96 -15.71 -19.99 28.72
N ALA A 97 -16.62 -20.87 28.27
CA ALA A 97 -16.28 -22.12 27.60
C ALA A 97 -15.40 -21.90 26.36
N TRP A 98 -15.68 -20.84 25.59
CA TRP A 98 -14.92 -20.45 24.40
C TRP A 98 -13.49 -19.99 24.69
N SER A 99 -13.14 -19.65 25.94
CA SER A 99 -11.80 -19.11 26.27
C SER A 99 -10.67 -20.08 25.92
N GLY A 100 -10.96 -21.39 25.95
CA GLY A 100 -10.01 -22.43 25.55
C GLY A 100 -9.77 -22.52 24.03
N GLN A 101 -10.57 -21.82 23.23
CA GLN A 101 -10.51 -21.82 21.76
C GLN A 101 -9.80 -20.59 21.19
N LEU A 102 -9.45 -19.60 22.01
CA LEU A 102 -8.75 -18.39 21.56
C LEU A 102 -7.49 -18.74 20.74
N GLY A 103 -7.43 -18.21 19.51
CA GLY A 103 -6.35 -18.42 18.55
C GLY A 103 -6.25 -19.82 17.94
N LYS A 104 -7.11 -20.78 18.33
CA LYS A 104 -7.07 -22.17 17.86
C LYS A 104 -7.85 -22.37 16.56
N VAL A 105 -7.51 -21.58 15.55
CA VAL A 105 -8.07 -21.68 14.21
C VAL A 105 -7.16 -22.47 13.29
N HIS A 106 -7.74 -23.10 12.27
CA HIS A 106 -7.00 -23.66 11.15
C HIS A 106 -7.46 -22.99 9.84
N LEU A 107 -6.55 -22.95 8.87
CA LEU A 107 -6.83 -22.44 7.52
C LEU A 107 -7.74 -23.43 6.77
N THR A 108 -8.80 -22.92 6.16
CA THR A 108 -9.71 -23.71 5.30
C THR A 108 -9.54 -23.40 3.81
N GLY A 109 -8.98 -22.24 3.46
CA GLY A 109 -8.61 -21.91 2.08
C GLY A 109 -7.95 -20.54 1.95
N ALA A 110 -7.26 -20.33 0.82
CA ALA A 110 -6.55 -19.09 0.51
C ALA A 110 -6.70 -18.73 -0.98
N TRP A 111 -6.95 -17.46 -1.25
CA TRP A 111 -7.19 -16.90 -2.58
C TRP A 111 -6.58 -15.52 -2.69
N ALA A 112 -6.38 -15.08 -3.93
CA ALA A 112 -6.01 -13.72 -4.26
C ALA A 112 -6.86 -13.23 -5.43
N TYR A 113 -7.14 -11.94 -5.42
CA TYR A 113 -7.80 -11.25 -6.51
C TYR A 113 -7.28 -9.83 -6.63
N GLY A 114 -7.41 -9.22 -7.80
CA GLY A 114 -6.90 -7.88 -8.05
C GLY A 114 -7.30 -7.39 -9.43
N ASP A 115 -6.83 -6.19 -9.78
CA ASP A 115 -7.01 -5.66 -11.11
C ASP A 115 -5.96 -6.22 -12.09
N VAL A 116 -6.27 -6.19 -13.39
CA VAL A 116 -5.39 -6.65 -14.46
C VAL A 116 -4.14 -5.79 -14.63
N TYR A 117 -4.16 -4.53 -14.19
CA TYR A 117 -2.99 -3.65 -14.25
C TYR A 117 -1.94 -4.02 -13.21
N GLY A 118 -2.34 -4.64 -12.11
CA GLY A 118 -1.47 -4.96 -10.98
C GLY A 118 -1.30 -3.79 -10.02
N ASP A 119 -2.24 -2.84 -10.01
CA ASP A 119 -2.21 -1.72 -9.05
C ASP A 119 -2.50 -2.20 -7.63
N GLN A 120 -3.43 -3.16 -7.50
CA GLN A 120 -3.91 -3.66 -6.23
C GLN A 120 -4.03 -5.18 -6.22
N THR A 121 -3.82 -5.77 -5.06
CA THR A 121 -4.07 -7.19 -4.82
C THR A 121 -4.70 -7.36 -3.45
N SER A 122 -5.88 -7.95 -3.43
CA SER A 122 -6.54 -8.42 -2.23
C SER A 122 -6.23 -9.88 -1.99
N TYR A 123 -5.74 -10.18 -0.80
CA TYR A 123 -5.55 -11.55 -0.33
C TYR A 123 -6.69 -11.94 0.59
N LEU A 124 -7.28 -13.11 0.36
CA LEU A 124 -8.38 -13.65 1.15
C LEU A 124 -7.99 -15.02 1.73
N ALA A 125 -8.13 -15.20 3.05
CA ALA A 125 -8.00 -16.51 3.69
C ALA A 125 -9.21 -16.80 4.57
N THR A 126 -9.68 -18.04 4.57
CA THR A 126 -10.80 -18.49 5.41
C THR A 126 -10.29 -19.40 6.52
N PHE A 127 -10.92 -19.31 7.69
CA PHE A 127 -10.49 -20.01 8.89
C PHE A 127 -11.69 -20.57 9.65
N ALA A 128 -11.50 -21.74 10.22
CA ALA A 128 -12.48 -22.38 11.08
C ALA A 128 -11.87 -22.75 12.45
N TYR A 129 -12.72 -22.82 13.45
CA TYR A 129 -12.42 -23.45 14.72
C TYR A 129 -12.89 -24.90 14.68
N ASP A 130 -12.14 -25.81 15.32
CA ASP A 130 -12.55 -27.22 15.43
C ASP A 130 -13.72 -27.41 16.40
N ASP A 131 -13.87 -26.48 17.36
CA ASP A 131 -14.91 -26.49 18.37
C ASP A 131 -15.96 -25.41 18.07
N ALA A 132 -17.24 -25.75 18.19
CA ALA A 132 -18.35 -24.84 17.92
C ALA A 132 -18.36 -23.59 18.83
N THR A 133 -17.77 -23.67 20.03
CA THR A 133 -17.59 -22.52 20.93
C THR A 133 -16.51 -21.55 20.43
N GLY A 134 -15.68 -21.96 19.47
CA GLY A 134 -14.71 -21.07 18.81
C GLY A 134 -15.40 -20.01 17.96
N GLY A 135 -16.50 -20.36 17.29
CA GLY A 135 -17.29 -19.45 16.46
C GLY A 135 -17.48 -19.98 15.03
N PRO A 136 -18.26 -19.26 14.21
CA PRO A 136 -18.47 -19.60 12.81
C PRO A 136 -17.19 -19.42 11.98
N GLU A 137 -17.14 -20.05 10.81
CA GLU A 137 -16.07 -19.82 9.82
C GLU A 137 -16.05 -18.36 9.37
N HIS A 138 -14.86 -17.76 9.38
CA HIS A 138 -14.63 -16.36 9.04
C HIS A 138 -13.53 -16.20 8.00
N ALA A 139 -13.55 -15.09 7.29
CA ALA A 139 -12.55 -14.69 6.33
C ALA A 139 -11.69 -13.54 6.89
N LEU A 140 -10.42 -13.56 6.52
CA LEU A 140 -9.50 -12.42 6.54
C LEU A 140 -9.37 -11.92 5.11
N VAL A 141 -9.48 -10.61 4.92
CA VAL A 141 -9.18 -9.94 3.65
C VAL A 141 -8.14 -8.85 3.91
N ALA A 142 -7.10 -8.78 3.09
CA ALA A 142 -6.08 -7.74 3.14
C ALA A 142 -5.84 -7.16 1.74
N LEU A 143 -6.09 -5.86 1.58
CA LEU A 143 -5.91 -5.12 0.33
C LEU A 143 -4.52 -4.48 0.31
N VAL A 144 -3.65 -4.94 -0.58
CA VAL A 144 -2.34 -4.36 -0.86
C VAL A 144 -2.46 -3.42 -2.06
N ASP A 145 -1.91 -2.21 -1.92
CA ASP A 145 -1.80 -1.22 -2.99
C ASP A 145 -0.32 -1.10 -3.39
N HIS A 146 0.00 -1.58 -4.59
CA HIS A 146 1.35 -1.65 -5.13
C HIS A 146 1.86 -0.31 -5.67
N ASN A 147 0.98 0.67 -5.87
CA ASN A 147 1.39 2.03 -6.25
C ASN A 147 2.07 2.77 -5.10
N ILE A 148 1.69 2.44 -3.87
CA ILE A 148 2.24 3.07 -2.65
C ILE A 148 2.94 2.06 -1.71
N GLY A 149 2.93 0.77 -2.05
CA GLY A 149 3.69 -0.27 -1.37
C GLY A 149 3.20 -0.58 0.05
N ILE A 150 1.88 -0.48 0.30
CA ILE A 150 1.32 -0.70 1.64
C ILE A 150 0.06 -1.57 1.60
N THR A 151 -0.31 -2.11 2.77
CA THR A 151 -1.63 -2.71 2.97
C THR A 151 -2.59 -1.59 3.32
N LYS A 152 -3.45 -1.24 2.37
CA LYS A 152 -4.36 -0.10 2.45
C LYS A 152 -5.52 -0.33 3.41
N ASP A 153 -6.05 -1.55 3.43
CA ASP A 153 -7.13 -1.94 4.34
C ASP A 153 -7.06 -3.43 4.67
N VAL A 154 -7.60 -3.80 5.83
CA VAL A 154 -7.77 -5.19 6.22
C VAL A 154 -9.10 -5.37 6.96
N PHE A 155 -9.68 -6.56 6.84
CA PHE A 155 -10.92 -6.90 7.51
C PHE A 155 -10.94 -8.37 7.95
N VAL A 156 -11.54 -8.66 9.10
CA VAL A 156 -11.86 -10.03 9.53
C VAL A 156 -13.33 -10.14 9.88
N GLY A 157 -14.04 -11.08 9.25
CA GLY A 157 -15.45 -11.32 9.55
C GLY A 157 -16.06 -12.45 8.75
N GLY A 158 -17.37 -12.64 8.88
CA GLY A 158 -18.05 -13.76 8.22
C GLY A 158 -19.53 -13.50 7.93
N PRO A 159 -20.23 -14.51 7.37
CA PRO A 159 -19.74 -15.87 7.09
C PRO A 159 -18.73 -15.93 5.94
N ALA A 160 -17.66 -16.73 6.09
CA ALA A 160 -16.59 -16.88 5.09
C ALA A 160 -17.11 -17.19 3.67
N ALA A 161 -18.01 -18.18 3.55
CA ALA A 161 -18.58 -18.59 2.27
C ALA A 161 -19.27 -17.42 1.54
N ARG A 162 -20.01 -16.57 2.26
CA ARG A 162 -20.68 -15.41 1.67
C ARG A 162 -19.69 -14.40 1.11
N ILE A 163 -18.61 -14.12 1.85
CA ILE A 163 -17.56 -13.19 1.40
C ILE A 163 -16.88 -13.76 0.15
N LEU A 164 -16.53 -15.04 0.16
CA LEU A 164 -15.89 -15.71 -0.98
C LEU A 164 -16.79 -15.71 -2.22
N ASP A 165 -18.08 -16.01 -2.08
CA ASP A 165 -19.03 -15.98 -3.19
C ASP A 165 -19.23 -14.57 -3.75
N GLN A 166 -19.27 -13.54 -2.88
CA GLN A 166 -19.34 -12.15 -3.31
C GLN A 166 -18.10 -11.73 -4.10
N VAL A 167 -16.91 -12.09 -3.64
CA VAL A 167 -15.65 -11.80 -4.34
C VAL A 167 -15.60 -12.52 -5.69
N ARG A 168 -15.99 -13.80 -5.74
CA ARG A 168 -16.06 -14.55 -7.00
C ARG A 168 -17.01 -13.93 -8.00
N GLN A 169 -18.19 -13.50 -7.55
CA GLN A 169 -19.16 -12.83 -8.41
C GLN A 169 -18.63 -11.49 -8.92
N LEU A 170 -18.04 -10.68 -8.03
CA LEU A 170 -17.43 -9.40 -8.39
C LEU A 170 -16.36 -9.59 -9.46
N CYS A 171 -15.50 -10.60 -9.34
CA CYS A 171 -14.46 -10.85 -10.33
C CYS A 171 -14.97 -11.51 -11.63
N ALA A 172 -16.09 -12.23 -11.58
CA ALA A 172 -16.69 -12.82 -12.76
C ALA A 172 -17.41 -11.76 -13.63
N ASP A 173 -17.93 -10.71 -13.00
CA ASP A 173 -18.69 -9.64 -13.66
C ASP A 173 -17.79 -8.52 -14.23
N ASP A 174 -16.51 -8.49 -13.85
CA ASP A 174 -15.54 -7.46 -14.26
C ASP A 174 -14.29 -8.06 -14.91
N GLU A 175 -14.19 -7.90 -16.24
CA GLU A 175 -13.04 -8.37 -17.04
C GLU A 175 -11.71 -7.67 -16.70
N LEU A 176 -11.75 -6.56 -15.98
CA LEU A 176 -10.56 -5.86 -15.50
C LEU A 176 -10.05 -6.41 -14.17
N THR A 177 -10.64 -7.50 -13.69
CA THR A 177 -10.21 -8.18 -12.47
C THR A 177 -9.89 -9.65 -12.72
N TRP A 178 -9.12 -10.23 -11.81
CA TRP A 178 -8.78 -11.65 -11.81
C TRP A 178 -9.00 -12.23 -10.41
N PHE A 179 -9.28 -13.54 -10.35
CA PHE A 179 -9.43 -14.30 -9.12
C PHE A 179 -8.74 -15.65 -9.25
N ARG A 180 -8.00 -16.09 -8.23
CA ARG A 180 -7.34 -17.40 -8.20
C ARG A 180 -7.13 -17.92 -6.77
N GLU A 181 -6.86 -19.21 -6.66
CA GLU A 181 -6.26 -19.77 -5.45
C GLU A 181 -4.86 -19.20 -5.21
N GLU A 182 -4.48 -19.12 -3.94
CA GLU A 182 -3.21 -18.54 -3.51
C GLU A 182 -2.43 -19.51 -2.62
N ASP A 183 -1.11 -19.46 -2.72
CA ASP A 183 -0.24 -20.16 -1.76
C ASP A 183 -0.33 -19.43 -0.40
N PRO A 184 -0.78 -20.09 0.68
CA PRO A 184 -0.86 -19.48 2.00
C PRO A 184 0.45 -18.89 2.50
N THR A 185 1.58 -19.47 2.09
CA THR A 185 2.92 -19.00 2.45
C THR A 185 3.23 -17.68 1.75
N ARG A 186 2.96 -17.59 0.45
CA ARG A 186 3.12 -16.36 -0.33
C ARG A 186 2.20 -15.26 0.19
N MET A 187 0.94 -15.59 0.48
CA MET A 187 -0.01 -14.67 1.09
C MET A 187 0.54 -14.09 2.40
N ARG A 188 1.05 -14.95 3.28
CA ARG A 188 1.66 -14.52 4.55
C ARG A 188 2.80 -13.53 4.29
N ASP A 189 3.76 -13.91 3.46
CA ASP A 189 4.95 -13.11 3.19
C ASP A 189 4.60 -11.75 2.57
N GLU A 190 3.69 -11.74 1.58
CA GLU A 190 3.22 -10.52 0.91
C GLU A 190 2.49 -9.58 1.86
N VAL A 191 1.47 -10.07 2.56
CA VAL A 191 0.65 -9.23 3.44
C VAL A 191 1.46 -8.75 4.65
N SER A 192 2.30 -9.60 5.24
CA SER A 192 3.16 -9.20 6.37
C SER A 192 4.17 -8.12 5.99
N ARG A 193 4.80 -8.20 4.81
CA ARG A 193 5.75 -7.20 4.33
C ARG A 193 5.10 -5.82 4.19
N HIS A 194 3.95 -5.77 3.52
CA HIS A 194 3.23 -4.52 3.27
C HIS A 194 2.60 -3.94 4.55
N LEU A 195 2.14 -4.79 5.47
CA LEU A 195 1.69 -4.34 6.80
C LEU A 195 2.84 -3.71 7.61
N ALA A 196 4.05 -4.28 7.56
CA ALA A 196 5.20 -3.72 8.25
C ALA A 196 5.57 -2.30 7.76
N LEU A 197 5.39 -2.03 6.45
CA LEU A 197 5.53 -0.68 5.90
C LEU A 197 4.39 0.23 6.34
N THR A 198 3.15 -0.28 6.33
CA THR A 198 1.95 0.44 6.79
C THR A 198 2.08 0.90 8.24
N ASP A 199 2.60 0.04 9.12
CA ASP A 199 2.75 0.31 10.55
C ASP A 199 3.78 1.42 10.85
N ARG A 200 4.65 1.76 9.87
CA ARG A 200 5.67 2.82 9.97
C ARG A 200 5.23 4.16 9.38
N LEU A 201 4.07 4.24 8.72
CA LEU A 201 3.60 5.49 8.13
C LEU A 201 3.29 6.54 9.21
N GLY A 202 3.63 7.81 8.99
CA GLY A 202 3.22 8.87 9.93
C GLY A 202 1.71 9.06 10.01
N GLN A 203 1.00 8.77 8.91
CA GLN A 203 -0.45 8.81 8.82
C GLN A 203 -0.95 7.52 8.15
N LEU A 204 -1.90 6.84 8.79
CA LEU A 204 -2.54 5.66 8.23
C LEU A 204 -3.44 6.04 7.05
N PRO A 205 -3.67 5.12 6.10
CA PRO A 205 -4.72 5.27 5.10
C PRO A 205 -6.05 5.65 5.78
N GLY A 206 -6.68 6.72 5.30
CA GLY A 206 -7.96 7.17 5.82
C GLY A 206 -9.10 6.26 5.36
N ALA A 207 -9.95 5.86 6.30
CA ALA A 207 -11.08 4.93 6.16
C ALA A 207 -10.71 3.45 6.03
N GLY A 208 -11.57 2.58 6.58
CA GLY A 208 -11.40 1.13 6.55
C GLY A 208 -11.47 0.48 7.93
N SER A 209 -11.26 -0.83 7.95
CA SER A 209 -11.20 -1.66 9.16
C SER A 209 -9.76 -1.90 9.63
N LEU A 210 -8.77 -1.31 8.94
CA LEU A 210 -7.34 -1.47 9.22
C LEU A 210 -7.00 -1.41 10.71
N ALA A 211 -7.30 -0.29 11.38
CA ALA A 211 -6.96 -0.15 12.79
C ALA A 211 -7.70 -1.17 13.67
N THR A 212 -9.00 -1.33 13.46
CA THR A 212 -9.88 -2.21 14.25
C THR A 212 -9.45 -3.68 14.16
N ASP A 213 -9.04 -4.15 12.99
CA ASP A 213 -8.80 -5.57 12.74
C ASP A 213 -7.31 -5.95 12.70
N ARG A 214 -6.38 -4.98 12.70
CA ARG A 214 -4.93 -5.20 12.55
C ARG A 214 -4.38 -6.31 13.45
N ALA A 215 -4.77 -6.32 14.73
CA ALA A 215 -4.29 -7.30 15.69
C ALA A 215 -4.79 -8.72 15.37
N LEU A 216 -6.07 -8.84 14.98
CA LEU A 216 -6.65 -10.12 14.59
C LEU A 216 -6.06 -10.62 13.27
N VAL A 217 -5.84 -9.73 12.31
CA VAL A 217 -5.15 -10.05 11.05
C VAL A 217 -3.75 -10.58 11.30
N GLY A 218 -2.97 -9.93 12.17
CA GLY A 218 -1.66 -10.42 12.58
C GLY A 218 -1.73 -11.83 13.19
N ALA A 219 -2.69 -12.06 14.08
CA ALA A 219 -2.91 -13.38 14.69
C ALA A 219 -3.26 -14.47 13.67
N ARG A 220 -4.04 -14.14 12.62
CA ARG A 220 -4.37 -15.09 11.54
C ARG A 220 -3.21 -15.35 10.58
N LEU A 221 -2.45 -14.32 10.22
CA LEU A 221 -1.24 -14.48 9.40
C LEU A 221 -0.19 -15.36 10.11
N ALA A 222 -0.11 -15.29 11.44
CA ALA A 222 0.79 -16.13 12.23
C ALA A 222 0.47 -17.64 12.15
N VAL A 223 -0.78 -18.00 11.84
CA VAL A 223 -1.23 -19.41 11.66
C VAL A 223 -0.80 -19.96 10.30
N LEU A 224 -0.62 -19.10 9.28
CA LEU A 224 -0.20 -19.52 7.95
C LEU A 224 1.23 -20.09 7.98
N PRO A 225 1.61 -21.02 7.10
CA PRO A 225 2.98 -21.54 7.04
C PRO A 225 4.01 -20.43 6.78
N THR A 226 5.24 -20.60 7.30
CA THR A 226 6.39 -19.75 6.97
C THR A 226 7.36 -20.45 6.04
N THR A 227 7.88 -19.75 5.05
CA THR A 227 9.13 -20.16 4.38
C THR A 227 10.31 -19.80 5.30
N PRO A 228 11.35 -20.64 5.44
CA PRO A 228 12.64 -20.15 5.92
C PRO A 228 13.06 -19.00 5.00
N SER A 229 13.37 -17.82 5.55
CA SER A 229 13.71 -16.62 4.77
C SER A 229 14.57 -16.98 3.55
N ALA A 230 13.97 -16.90 2.37
CA ALA A 230 14.76 -16.74 1.16
C ALA A 230 15.55 -15.44 1.32
N PRO A 231 16.78 -15.34 0.80
CA PRO A 231 17.44 -14.05 0.72
C PRO A 231 16.48 -13.06 0.07
N ASP A 232 16.39 -11.86 0.67
CA ASP A 232 15.57 -10.75 0.22
C ASP A 232 15.67 -10.71 -1.31
N ARG A 233 14.56 -11.04 -1.99
CA ARG A 233 14.53 -10.84 -3.43
C ARG A 233 14.76 -9.34 -3.58
N THR A 234 15.78 -8.96 -4.33
CA THR A 234 15.99 -7.59 -4.80
C THR A 234 14.88 -7.23 -5.77
N ASP A 235 13.63 -7.28 -5.31
CA ASP A 235 12.48 -6.72 -5.98
C ASP A 235 12.63 -5.18 -5.83
N GLY A 236 12.60 -4.45 -6.95
CA GLY A 236 12.67 -2.99 -6.95
C GLY A 236 14.02 -2.35 -7.27
N GLU A 237 15.05 -3.10 -7.70
CA GLU A 237 16.21 -2.44 -8.31
C GLU A 237 15.82 -1.82 -9.65
N PRO A 238 16.19 -0.55 -9.93
CA PRO A 238 15.93 0.06 -11.22
C PRO A 238 16.52 -0.79 -12.35
N LEU A 239 15.84 -0.80 -13.50
CA LEU A 239 16.32 -1.54 -14.67
C LEU A 239 17.77 -1.14 -14.99
N PRO A 240 18.68 -2.12 -15.17
CA PRO A 240 20.03 -1.83 -15.63
C PRO A 240 20.01 -1.01 -16.92
N GLU A 241 20.94 -0.07 -17.08
CA GLU A 241 20.94 0.86 -18.22
C GLU A 241 20.93 0.15 -19.59
N ALA A 242 21.59 -1.01 -19.69
CA ALA A 242 21.57 -1.83 -20.90
C ALA A 242 20.16 -2.37 -21.23
N GLU A 243 19.40 -2.79 -20.21
CA GLU A 243 18.03 -3.28 -20.36
C GLU A 243 17.06 -2.13 -20.64
N ARG A 244 17.27 -0.98 -19.99
CA ARG A 244 16.55 0.27 -20.24
C ARG A 244 16.68 0.71 -21.70
N SER A 245 17.92 0.74 -22.20
CA SER A 245 18.24 1.04 -23.60
C SER A 245 17.61 0.03 -24.58
N ASP A 246 17.59 -1.26 -24.24
CA ASP A 246 16.92 -2.28 -25.06
C ASP A 246 15.40 -2.14 -25.06
N LEU A 247 14.79 -1.82 -23.91
CA LEU A 247 13.37 -1.55 -23.81
C LEU A 247 12.95 -0.37 -24.69
N VAL A 248 13.67 0.75 -24.61
CA VAL A 248 13.42 1.93 -25.46
C VAL A 248 13.51 1.56 -26.94
N ARG A 249 14.56 0.84 -27.35
CA ARG A 249 14.71 0.40 -28.75
C ARG A 249 13.55 -0.47 -29.22
N ARG A 250 13.12 -1.44 -28.41
CA ARG A 250 11.99 -2.32 -28.73
C ARG A 250 10.65 -1.57 -28.78
N PHE A 251 10.49 -0.57 -27.92
CA PHE A 251 9.33 0.32 -27.94
C PHE A 251 9.31 1.17 -29.22
N LEU A 252 10.40 1.83 -29.58
CA LEU A 252 10.46 2.67 -30.79
C LEU A 252 10.27 1.87 -32.08
N ALA A 253 10.67 0.60 -32.10
CA ALA A 253 10.40 -0.32 -33.21
C ALA A 253 8.97 -0.90 -33.22
N SER A 254 8.10 -0.49 -32.29
CA SER A 254 6.78 -1.07 -32.13
C SER A 254 5.69 -0.37 -32.97
N PRO A 255 4.60 -1.07 -33.30
CA PRO A 255 3.42 -0.47 -33.94
C PRO A 255 2.82 0.72 -33.19
N GLU A 256 2.95 0.77 -31.85
CA GLU A 256 2.42 1.87 -31.03
C GLU A 256 3.24 3.14 -31.22
N ALA A 257 4.56 3.02 -31.22
CA ALA A 257 5.45 4.14 -31.53
C ALA A 257 5.23 4.65 -32.96
N ALA A 258 5.08 3.74 -33.93
CA ALA A 258 4.79 4.10 -35.31
C ALA A 258 3.43 4.81 -35.49
N ARG A 259 2.37 4.34 -34.82
CA ARG A 259 1.05 5.00 -34.83
C ARG A 259 1.09 6.40 -34.23
N ALA A 260 1.96 6.63 -33.25
CA ALA A 260 2.17 7.94 -32.63
C ALA A 260 3.19 8.83 -33.38
N GLY A 261 3.81 8.30 -34.45
CA GLY A 261 4.86 8.99 -35.23
C GLY A 261 6.13 9.25 -34.43
N LEU A 262 6.44 8.39 -33.45
CA LEU A 262 7.62 8.51 -32.58
C LEU A 262 8.85 7.82 -33.18
N ASP A 263 8.66 6.86 -34.07
CA ASP A 263 9.70 6.09 -34.74
C ASP A 263 10.45 6.90 -35.82
N SER A 264 9.82 7.96 -36.33
CA SER A 264 10.37 8.86 -37.35
C SER A 264 10.94 10.17 -36.80
N ILE A 265 10.93 10.37 -35.47
CA ILE A 265 11.48 11.59 -34.85
C ILE A 265 13.00 11.60 -35.00
N ASP A 266 13.53 12.70 -35.53
CA ASP A 266 14.95 12.94 -35.73
C ASP A 266 15.35 14.37 -35.33
N GLY A 267 16.63 14.72 -35.50
CA GLY A 267 17.11 16.08 -35.27
C GLY A 267 16.99 16.54 -33.82
N GLY A 268 16.49 17.76 -33.61
CA GLY A 268 16.36 18.39 -32.29
C GLY A 268 15.34 17.70 -31.39
N ASP A 269 14.24 17.22 -31.96
CA ASP A 269 13.13 16.59 -31.22
C ASP A 269 13.50 15.21 -30.65
N LEU A 270 14.57 14.59 -31.15
CA LEU A 270 15.06 13.30 -30.65
C LEU A 270 15.53 13.38 -29.19
N ALA A 271 16.12 14.52 -28.79
CA ALA A 271 16.52 14.73 -27.41
C ALA A 271 15.31 14.75 -26.47
N SER A 272 14.26 15.52 -26.82
CA SER A 272 12.99 15.56 -26.08
C SER A 272 12.29 14.21 -26.02
N LEU A 273 12.33 13.42 -27.10
CA LEU A 273 11.77 12.05 -27.11
C LEU A 273 12.47 11.15 -26.08
N HIS A 274 13.80 11.14 -26.09
CA HIS A 274 14.58 10.34 -25.15
C HIS A 274 14.43 10.83 -23.71
N PHE A 275 14.34 12.15 -23.51
CA PHE A 275 14.05 12.74 -22.20
C PHE A 275 12.68 12.31 -21.67
N CYS A 276 11.62 12.45 -22.48
CA CYS A 276 10.26 12.02 -22.12
C CYS A 276 10.21 10.51 -21.79
N LEU A 277 10.86 9.66 -22.58
CA LEU A 277 10.97 8.23 -22.28
C LEU A 277 11.76 7.96 -20.99
N GLY A 278 12.79 8.76 -20.73
CA GLY A 278 13.52 8.72 -19.48
C GLY A 278 12.59 8.96 -18.29
N LEU A 279 11.79 10.02 -18.33
CA LEU A 279 10.82 10.36 -17.28
C LEU A 279 9.80 9.24 -17.02
N VAL A 280 9.29 8.62 -18.08
CA VAL A 280 8.36 7.47 -17.99
C VAL A 280 9.01 6.31 -17.23
N LEU A 281 10.25 5.95 -17.56
CA LEU A 281 10.96 4.84 -16.93
C LEU A 281 11.41 5.19 -15.50
N ASP A 282 11.82 6.43 -15.27
CA ASP A 282 12.26 6.92 -13.96
C ASP A 282 11.08 6.98 -12.97
N HIS A 283 9.87 7.30 -13.46
CA HIS A 283 8.66 7.21 -12.65
C HIS A 283 8.36 5.76 -12.26
N ALA A 284 8.42 4.82 -13.21
CA ALA A 284 8.17 3.40 -12.92
C ALA A 284 9.18 2.83 -11.90
N ALA A 285 10.43 3.27 -11.96
CA ALA A 285 11.48 2.89 -11.01
C ALA A 285 11.24 3.40 -9.57
N THR A 286 10.23 4.26 -9.34
CA THR A 286 9.86 4.68 -7.97
C THR A 286 8.96 3.70 -7.24
N PHE A 287 8.37 2.72 -7.94
CA PHE A 287 7.51 1.72 -7.33
C PHE A 287 8.31 0.57 -6.72
N PRO A 288 7.77 -0.12 -5.69
CA PRO A 288 8.46 -1.24 -5.04
C PRO A 288 8.83 -2.40 -5.98
N ASP A 289 8.06 -2.64 -7.05
CA ASP A 289 8.33 -3.67 -8.05
C ASP A 289 9.20 -3.18 -9.21
N ALA A 290 9.34 -1.85 -9.36
CA ALA A 290 10.05 -1.18 -10.44
C ALA A 290 9.69 -1.68 -11.86
N ASP A 291 8.47 -2.20 -12.09
CA ASP A 291 8.05 -2.75 -13.38
C ASP A 291 7.75 -1.60 -14.38
N PRO A 292 8.59 -1.39 -15.42
CA PRO A 292 8.37 -0.33 -16.39
C PRO A 292 7.14 -0.56 -17.27
N LEU A 293 6.58 -1.77 -17.29
CA LEU A 293 5.41 -2.12 -18.08
C LEU A 293 4.10 -2.01 -17.29
N ARG A 294 4.13 -1.62 -16.00
CA ARG A 294 2.93 -1.44 -15.18
C ARG A 294 2.34 -0.04 -15.33
N TRP A 295 1.56 0.12 -16.39
CA TRP A 295 0.78 1.33 -16.65
C TRP A 295 -0.72 1.07 -16.52
N SER A 296 -1.38 1.94 -15.77
CA SER A 296 -2.81 1.96 -15.50
C SER A 296 -3.33 3.41 -15.55
N PRO A 297 -4.64 3.65 -15.52
CA PRO A 297 -5.19 4.99 -15.33
C PRO A 297 -4.63 5.70 -14.07
N THR A 298 -4.47 4.96 -12.97
CA THR A 298 -3.95 5.49 -11.71
C THR A 298 -2.49 5.89 -11.83
N VAL A 299 -1.64 5.00 -12.37
CA VAL A 299 -0.20 5.26 -12.55
C VAL A 299 0.02 6.44 -13.51
N ALA A 300 -0.76 6.50 -14.60
CA ALA A 300 -0.72 7.65 -15.51
C ALA A 300 -1.06 8.97 -14.81
N GLY A 301 -2.04 8.97 -13.89
CA GLY A 301 -2.38 10.15 -13.09
C GLY A 301 -1.30 10.52 -12.08
N LEU A 302 -0.72 9.55 -11.38
CA LEU A 302 0.42 9.78 -10.48
C LEU A 302 1.60 10.41 -11.23
N PHE A 303 1.82 10.00 -12.48
CA PHE A 303 2.85 10.55 -13.33
C PHE A 303 2.52 11.97 -13.81
N LEU A 304 1.44 12.14 -14.57
CA LEU A 304 1.11 13.39 -15.26
C LEU A 304 0.65 14.50 -14.32
N LEU A 305 -0.03 14.18 -13.21
CA LEU A 305 -0.65 15.20 -12.37
C LEU A 305 0.17 15.54 -11.12
N ASP A 306 1.26 14.80 -10.85
CA ASP A 306 2.06 15.03 -9.65
C ASP A 306 3.57 14.80 -9.85
N TRP A 307 4.00 13.57 -10.15
CA TRP A 307 5.42 13.21 -10.12
C TRP A 307 6.26 14.06 -11.08
N VAL A 308 5.82 14.24 -12.32
CA VAL A 308 6.60 14.94 -13.35
C VAL A 308 6.86 16.40 -12.96
N HIS A 309 5.85 17.07 -12.40
CA HIS A 309 5.98 18.47 -11.99
C HIS A 309 6.91 18.66 -10.80
N ARG A 310 7.04 17.65 -9.94
CA ARG A 310 7.93 17.68 -8.77
C ARG A 310 9.37 17.29 -9.10
N ARG A 311 9.60 16.57 -10.21
CA ARG A 311 10.88 15.91 -10.50
C ARG A 311 11.57 16.41 -11.77
N ALA A 312 10.84 17.00 -12.71
CA ALA A 312 11.38 17.49 -13.97
C ALA A 312 10.99 18.93 -14.24
N VAL A 313 11.90 19.67 -14.86
CA VAL A 313 11.57 20.92 -15.57
C VAL A 313 11.41 20.55 -17.03
N LEU A 314 10.22 20.79 -17.57
CA LEU A 314 9.91 20.54 -18.98
C LEU A 314 10.05 21.86 -19.74
N ASP A 315 10.65 21.83 -20.92
CA ASP A 315 10.45 22.93 -21.87
C ASP A 315 9.10 22.78 -22.59
N MET A 316 8.82 23.65 -23.57
CA MET A 316 7.56 23.62 -24.30
C MET A 316 7.43 22.39 -25.20
N ASP A 317 8.54 21.92 -25.78
CA ASP A 317 8.58 20.81 -26.71
C ASP A 317 8.42 19.49 -25.96
N ASP A 318 9.09 19.34 -24.82
CA ASP A 318 8.92 18.24 -23.88
C ASP A 318 7.48 18.15 -23.37
N ALA A 319 6.91 19.28 -22.92
CA ALA A 319 5.54 19.32 -22.42
C ALA A 319 4.52 18.96 -23.51
N ALA A 320 4.74 19.40 -24.76
CA ALA A 320 3.89 19.02 -25.89
C ALA A 320 4.05 17.54 -26.27
N MET A 321 5.25 16.98 -26.13
CA MET A 321 5.56 15.61 -26.54
C MET A 321 5.16 14.55 -25.50
N LEU A 322 5.28 14.86 -24.20
CA LEU A 322 5.18 13.90 -23.11
C LEU A 322 3.86 13.11 -23.09
N PRO A 323 2.65 13.72 -23.22
CA PRO A 323 1.41 12.95 -23.22
C PRO A 323 1.33 11.96 -24.39
N ARG A 324 1.84 12.33 -25.56
CA ARG A 324 1.88 11.45 -26.74
C ARG A 324 2.81 10.26 -26.52
N VAL A 325 4.00 10.50 -25.94
CA VAL A 325 4.96 9.44 -25.59
C VAL A 325 4.33 8.49 -24.57
N LEU A 326 3.69 9.02 -23.53
CA LEU A 326 3.05 8.22 -22.50
C LEU A 326 1.93 7.34 -23.05
N ARG A 327 1.02 7.88 -23.87
CA ARG A 327 -0.07 7.10 -24.49
C ARG A 327 0.47 5.93 -25.32
N ALA A 328 1.46 6.20 -26.16
CA ALA A 328 2.08 5.18 -27.00
C ALA A 328 2.78 4.10 -26.15
N PHE A 329 3.53 4.52 -25.12
CA PHE A 329 4.25 3.61 -24.24
C PHE A 329 3.31 2.76 -23.39
N ALA A 330 2.25 3.35 -22.82
CA ALA A 330 1.21 2.63 -22.07
C ALA A 330 0.50 1.59 -22.96
N GLY A 331 0.17 1.93 -24.21
CA GLY A 331 -0.37 0.98 -25.18
C GLY A 331 0.61 -0.17 -25.50
N TYR A 332 1.90 0.14 -25.63
CA TYR A 332 2.94 -0.87 -25.83
C TYR A 332 3.04 -1.81 -24.63
N ALA A 333 3.04 -1.25 -23.42
CA ALA A 333 3.10 -1.96 -22.16
C ALA A 333 1.89 -2.89 -21.98
N ALA A 334 0.67 -2.38 -22.23
CA ALA A 334 -0.57 -3.15 -22.19
C ALA A 334 -0.50 -4.38 -23.11
N ARG A 335 -0.04 -4.22 -24.36
CA ARG A 335 0.15 -5.36 -25.27
C ARG A 335 1.20 -6.34 -24.76
N LYS A 336 2.34 -5.84 -24.25
CA LYS A 336 3.42 -6.72 -23.75
C LYS A 336 3.01 -7.53 -22.53
N ARG A 337 2.14 -6.98 -21.70
CA ARG A 337 1.55 -7.66 -20.54
C ARG A 337 0.32 -8.51 -20.89
N GLY A 338 -0.17 -8.44 -22.13
CA GLY A 338 -1.35 -9.19 -22.57
C GLY A 338 -2.64 -8.70 -21.90
N LEU A 339 -2.74 -7.41 -21.60
CA LEU A 339 -3.94 -6.84 -20.99
C LEU A 339 -5.14 -6.89 -21.98
N PRO A 340 -6.38 -7.00 -21.47
CA PRO A 340 -7.58 -6.84 -22.29
C PRO A 340 -7.59 -5.51 -23.05
N GLU A 341 -8.23 -5.48 -24.22
CA GLU A 341 -8.34 -4.26 -25.03
C GLU A 341 -9.03 -3.12 -24.27
N SER A 342 -10.09 -3.43 -23.51
CA SER A 342 -10.78 -2.47 -22.64
C SER A 342 -9.87 -1.83 -21.61
N ALA A 343 -8.92 -2.57 -21.05
CA ALA A 343 -7.94 -2.06 -20.10
C ALA A 343 -6.98 -1.05 -20.76
N ALA A 344 -6.51 -1.38 -21.97
CA ALA A 344 -5.66 -0.50 -22.77
C ALA A 344 -6.42 0.78 -23.18
N THR A 345 -7.67 0.65 -23.63
CA THR A 345 -8.54 1.77 -23.99
C THR A 345 -8.86 2.67 -22.80
N ALA A 346 -9.14 2.09 -21.63
CA ALA A 346 -9.40 2.85 -20.41
C ALA A 346 -8.17 3.67 -19.99
N THR A 347 -6.96 3.08 -20.09
CA THR A 347 -5.71 3.80 -19.81
C THR A 347 -5.46 4.93 -20.79
N ASP A 348 -5.63 4.69 -22.10
CA ASP A 348 -5.47 5.70 -23.14
C ASP A 348 -6.46 6.87 -22.98
N THR A 349 -7.73 6.55 -22.69
CA THR A 349 -8.79 7.53 -22.45
C THR A 349 -8.48 8.37 -21.21
N ALA A 350 -8.09 7.74 -20.10
CA ALA A 350 -7.74 8.44 -18.88
C ALA A 350 -6.56 9.40 -19.10
N ILE A 351 -5.52 8.98 -19.84
CA ILE A 351 -4.40 9.86 -20.19
C ILE A 351 -4.89 11.07 -20.98
N GLU A 352 -5.73 10.86 -22.00
CA GLU A 352 -6.32 11.94 -22.79
C GLU A 352 -7.10 12.95 -21.95
N GLU A 353 -7.95 12.46 -21.04
CA GLU A 353 -8.73 13.29 -20.11
C GLU A 353 -7.87 14.09 -19.13
N MET A 354 -6.67 13.60 -18.79
CA MET A 354 -5.72 14.26 -17.88
C MET A 354 -4.89 15.35 -18.56
N VAL A 355 -4.78 15.36 -19.90
CA VAL A 355 -3.93 16.32 -20.64
C VAL A 355 -4.25 17.79 -20.32
N PRO A 356 -5.52 18.25 -20.29
CA PRO A 356 -5.81 19.65 -19.97
C PRO A 356 -5.32 20.08 -18.60
N GLU A 357 -5.43 19.19 -17.60
CA GLU A 357 -4.96 19.47 -16.24
C GLU A 357 -3.42 19.44 -16.16
N PHE A 358 -2.77 18.50 -16.84
CA PHE A 358 -1.32 18.50 -16.99
C PHE A 358 -0.79 19.81 -17.59
N VAL A 359 -1.43 20.31 -18.67
CA VAL A 359 -1.06 21.60 -19.29
C VAL A 359 -1.26 22.76 -18.32
N ARG A 360 -2.35 22.76 -17.54
CA ARG A 360 -2.59 23.78 -16.52
C ARG A 360 -1.50 23.76 -15.45
N LEU A 361 -1.17 22.59 -14.90
CA LEU A 361 -0.16 22.41 -13.85
C LEU A 361 1.25 22.77 -14.34
N TYR A 362 1.57 22.41 -15.58
CA TYR A 362 2.81 22.83 -16.25
C TYR A 362 2.92 24.36 -16.30
N ALA A 363 1.85 25.04 -16.77
CA ALA A 363 1.82 26.48 -16.96
C ALA A 363 1.81 27.27 -15.64
N THR A 364 1.11 26.80 -14.61
CA THR A 364 1.03 27.48 -13.32
C THR A 364 2.23 27.20 -12.42
N GLY A 365 2.89 26.05 -12.59
CA GLY A 365 3.95 25.59 -11.70
C GLY A 365 3.49 25.24 -10.28
N GLU A 366 2.17 25.14 -10.04
CA GLU A 366 1.55 24.93 -8.72
C GLU A 366 2.08 23.69 -7.98
N ARG A 367 2.47 22.66 -8.73
CA ARG A 367 2.96 21.38 -8.21
C ARG A 367 4.48 21.25 -8.19
N ARG A 368 5.23 22.30 -8.55
CA ARG A 368 6.70 22.24 -8.57
C ARG A 368 7.25 22.09 -7.17
N SER A 369 8.25 21.23 -7.01
CA SER A 369 9.05 21.21 -5.78
C SER A 369 9.86 22.52 -5.67
N PRO A 370 10.32 22.93 -4.47
CA PRO A 370 11.18 24.11 -4.35
C PRO A 370 12.42 24.05 -5.24
N ALA A 371 13.05 22.87 -5.34
CA ALA A 371 14.20 22.65 -6.22
C ALA A 371 13.84 22.81 -7.70
N THR A 372 12.74 22.19 -8.15
CA THR A 372 12.26 22.31 -9.53
C THR A 372 11.86 23.74 -9.87
N ALA A 373 11.28 24.49 -8.93
CA ALA A 373 10.95 25.89 -9.11
C ALA A 373 12.20 26.75 -9.29
N ALA A 374 13.26 26.49 -8.51
CA ALA A 374 14.54 27.18 -8.65
C ALA A 374 15.20 26.92 -10.02
N VAL A 375 15.23 25.65 -10.48
CA VAL A 375 15.77 25.30 -11.80
C VAL A 375 14.93 25.93 -12.92
N ALA A 376 13.60 25.91 -12.82
CA ALA A 376 12.74 26.56 -13.80
C ALA A 376 12.99 28.08 -13.87
N GLN A 377 13.29 28.72 -12.74
CA GLN A 377 13.65 30.15 -12.71
C GLN A 377 15.00 30.41 -13.37
N LEU A 378 16.00 29.54 -13.13
CA LEU A 378 17.31 29.62 -13.81
C LEU A 378 17.15 29.57 -15.33
N MET A 379 16.37 28.60 -15.83
CA MET A 379 16.10 28.47 -17.25
C MET A 379 15.30 29.67 -17.81
N ALA A 380 14.34 30.20 -17.06
CA ALA A 380 13.59 31.41 -17.45
C ALA A 380 14.50 32.65 -17.52
N ASP A 381 15.55 32.71 -16.70
CA ASP A 381 16.56 33.75 -16.73
C ASP A 381 17.60 33.53 -17.86
N GLY A 382 17.44 32.48 -18.68
CA GLY A 382 18.30 32.14 -19.81
C GLY A 382 19.60 31.45 -19.42
N VAL A 383 19.65 30.87 -18.21
CA VAL A 383 20.80 30.11 -17.72
C VAL A 383 20.61 28.64 -18.04
N ASP A 384 21.58 28.06 -18.73
CA ASP A 384 21.65 26.62 -18.92
C ASP A 384 22.15 25.96 -17.61
N PRO A 385 21.33 25.16 -16.91
CA PRO A 385 21.74 24.51 -15.66
C PRO A 385 22.84 23.46 -15.85
N ASP A 386 23.04 22.97 -17.09
CA ASP A 386 24.10 22.01 -17.42
C ASP A 386 25.42 22.69 -17.84
N ASP A 387 25.46 24.02 -17.89
CA ASP A 387 26.67 24.82 -18.07
C ASP A 387 27.15 25.40 -16.72
N PRO A 388 28.20 24.80 -16.09
CA PRO A 388 28.72 25.26 -14.81
C PRO A 388 29.15 26.73 -14.80
N ALA A 389 29.62 27.26 -15.94
CA ALA A 389 30.06 28.64 -16.04
C ALA A 389 28.88 29.63 -16.07
N ALA A 390 27.78 29.27 -16.74
CA ALA A 390 26.56 30.06 -16.75
C ALA A 390 25.88 30.06 -15.36
N LEU A 391 25.88 28.91 -14.68
CA LEU A 391 25.34 28.76 -13.33
C LEU A 391 26.13 29.58 -12.30
N ASP A 392 27.47 29.49 -12.31
CA ASP A 392 28.33 30.27 -11.41
C ASP A 392 28.19 31.78 -11.63
N ALA A 393 28.07 32.22 -12.90
CA ALA A 393 27.85 33.63 -13.23
C ALA A 393 26.50 34.15 -12.73
N TRP A 394 25.43 33.35 -12.79
CA TRP A 394 24.13 33.72 -12.26
C TRP A 394 24.12 33.74 -10.72
N ILE A 395 24.77 32.77 -10.06
CA ILE A 395 24.91 32.75 -8.59
C ILE A 395 25.66 33.99 -8.09
N GLU A 396 26.72 34.39 -8.78
CA GLU A 396 27.47 35.62 -8.49
C GLU A 396 26.59 36.87 -8.67
N ALA A 397 25.82 36.96 -9.75
CA ALA A 397 24.94 38.09 -10.05
C ALA A 397 23.73 38.21 -9.09
N ASN A 398 23.20 37.09 -8.61
CA ASN A 398 22.02 37.03 -7.75
C ASN A 398 22.34 36.83 -6.26
N ARG A 399 23.62 36.86 -5.87
CA ARG A 399 24.11 36.67 -4.49
C ARG A 399 23.39 37.56 -3.47
N HIS A 400 23.04 38.78 -3.84
CA HIS A 400 22.35 39.72 -2.94
C HIS A 400 20.87 39.38 -2.71
N ARG A 401 20.18 38.72 -3.65
CA ARG A 401 18.78 38.25 -3.48
C ARG A 401 18.72 36.96 -2.66
N LEU A 402 19.73 36.09 -2.77
CA LEU A 402 19.81 34.83 -2.03
C LEU A 402 20.14 35.03 -0.53
N ALA A 403 20.68 36.18 -0.15
CA ALA A 403 21.04 36.49 1.24
C ALA A 403 19.88 37.06 2.08
N ASP A 404 18.81 37.55 1.44
CA ASP A 404 17.66 38.18 2.13
C ASP A 404 16.50 37.21 2.42
N ASP A 405 16.53 35.97 1.89
CA ASP A 405 15.52 34.91 2.09
C ASP A 405 16.00 33.79 3.05
N GLY A 406 17.03 34.05 3.87
CA GLY A 406 17.64 33.10 4.82
C GLY A 406 16.98 33.03 6.19
#